data_AF-R1D9Q9-F1
#
_entry.id   AF-R1D9Q9-F1
#
_cell.length_a   1.000
_cell.length_b   1.000
_cell.length_c   1.000
_cell.angle_alpha   90.00
_cell.angle_beta   90.00
_cell.angle_gamma   90.00
#
_symmetry.space_group_name_H-M   'P 1'
#
loop_
_entity.id
_entity.type
_entity.pdbx_description
1 polymer ?
#
loop_
_entity_poly.entity_id
_entity_poly.type
_entity_poly.pdbx_seq_one_letter_code
_entity_poly.pdbx_strand_id
1 'polypeptide(L)'
;MHVELYEGSGFTAIYSTGYAFAALKADGSISAWGDSRYGGSGAPAGSGFTAIYSTEQAFAALKEDGSISAWGDSSRGGSGAPTGSGFTAIYSTNTAFAALKADGSISGWGDSSNTARILFSER
;
A
#
# COMPACT_ATOMS: atom_id res chain seq x y z
N MET A 1 -11.80 -27.06 5.73
CA MET A 1 -11.07 -25.79 5.93
C MET A 1 -9.60 -26.10 5.73
N HIS A 2 -9.05 -25.75 4.57
CA HIS A 2 -7.64 -25.98 4.25
C HIS A 2 -6.87 -24.75 4.74
N VAL A 3 -6.08 -24.91 5.79
CA VAL A 3 -5.17 -23.87 6.26
C VAL A 3 -3.85 -24.12 5.54
N GLU A 4 -3.50 -23.30 4.55
CA GLU A 4 -2.13 -23.26 4.05
C GLU A 4 -1.25 -22.65 5.15
N LEU A 5 -0.44 -23.49 5.78
CA LEU A 5 0.67 -23.01 6.58
C LEU A 5 1.70 -22.44 5.61
N TYR A 6 1.74 -21.11 5.48
CA TYR A 6 2.85 -20.46 4.80
C TYR A 6 4.08 -20.62 5.69
N GLU A 7 4.82 -21.71 5.49
CA GLU A 7 6.17 -21.91 6.02
C GLU A 7 7.20 -21.02 5.30
N GLY A 8 6.86 -19.74 5.14
CA GLY A 8 7.78 -18.70 4.74
C GLY A 8 8.50 -18.21 5.99
N SER A 9 9.63 -18.82 6.34
CA SER A 9 10.52 -18.22 7.33
C SER A 9 10.86 -16.80 6.90
N GLY A 10 10.72 -15.82 7.80
CA GLY A 10 11.17 -14.45 7.55
C GLY A 10 10.08 -13.41 7.31
N PHE A 11 8.80 -13.69 7.57
CA PHE A 11 7.81 -12.61 7.71
C PHE A 11 8.14 -11.73 8.92
N THR A 12 8.15 -10.42 8.72
CA THR A 12 8.46 -9.41 9.76
C THR A 12 7.23 -8.64 10.21
N ALA A 13 6.20 -8.54 9.36
CA ALA A 13 4.95 -7.86 9.67
C ALA A 13 3.78 -8.40 8.82
N ILE A 14 2.57 -8.30 9.35
CA ILE A 14 1.31 -8.65 8.67
C ILE A 14 0.38 -7.45 8.73
N TYR A 15 -0.33 -7.22 7.63
CA TYR A 15 -1.29 -6.14 7.43
C TYR A 15 -2.59 -6.72 6.87
N SER A 16 -3.72 -6.09 7.16
CA SER A 16 -5.03 -6.57 6.72
C SER A 16 -5.87 -5.46 6.09
N THR A 17 -6.70 -5.87 5.14
CA THR A 17 -7.89 -5.15 4.67
C THR A 17 -9.14 -5.83 5.24
N GLY A 18 -10.34 -5.48 4.76
CA GLY A 18 -11.57 -6.11 5.22
C GLY A 18 -11.65 -7.63 4.98
N TYR A 19 -11.04 -8.14 3.89
CA TYR A 19 -11.11 -9.56 3.52
C TYR A 19 -9.80 -10.13 2.93
N ALA A 20 -8.67 -9.44 3.11
CA ALA A 20 -7.38 -9.93 2.67
C ALA A 20 -6.25 -9.55 3.63
N PHE A 21 -5.12 -10.22 3.46
CA PHE A 21 -3.89 -9.99 4.21
C PHE A 21 -2.72 -9.78 3.25
N ALA A 22 -1.74 -9.02 3.72
CA ALA A 22 -0.43 -8.90 3.11
C ALA A 22 0.65 -9.01 4.19
N ALA A 23 1.72 -9.72 3.91
CA ALA A 23 2.86 -9.84 4.81
C ALA A 23 4.13 -9.31 4.15
N LEU A 24 4.90 -8.56 4.93
CA LEU A 24 6.24 -8.12 4.58
C LEU A 24 7.26 -9.14 5.08
N LYS A 25 8.24 -9.47 4.24
CA LYS A 25 9.36 -10.34 4.59
C LYS A 25 10.63 -9.55 4.91
N ALA A 26 11.56 -10.19 5.61
CA ALA A 26 12.86 -9.62 5.98
C ALA A 26 13.74 -9.31 4.77
N ASP A 27 13.54 -10.00 3.64
CA ASP A 27 14.18 -9.68 2.36
C ASP A 27 13.52 -8.50 1.64
N GLY A 28 12.47 -7.90 2.22
CA GLY A 28 11.72 -6.79 1.66
C GLY A 28 10.73 -7.18 0.57
N SER A 29 10.42 -8.47 0.38
CA SER A 29 9.36 -8.92 -0.54
C SER A 29 7.99 -9.03 0.16
N ILE A 30 6.92 -9.09 -0.63
CA ILE A 30 5.54 -9.10 -0.13
C ILE A 30 4.84 -10.39 -0.55
N SER A 31 4.00 -10.93 0.33
CA SER A 31 3.06 -12.00 0.00
C SER A 31 1.65 -11.59 0.42
N ALA A 32 0.65 -11.81 -0.45
CA ALA A 32 -0.74 -11.48 -0.17
C ALA A 32 -1.65 -12.69 -0.40
N TRP A 33 -2.71 -12.78 0.40
CA TRP A 33 -3.70 -13.84 0.34
C TRP A 33 -5.08 -13.34 0.81
N GLY A 34 -6.16 -14.04 0.44
CA GLY A 34 -7.55 -13.66 0.72
C GLY A 34 -8.33 -13.28 -0.53
N ASP A 35 -9.38 -12.46 -0.40
CA ASP A 35 -10.21 -12.04 -1.53
C ASP A 35 -9.40 -11.11 -2.46
N SER A 36 -9.31 -11.46 -3.74
CA SER A 36 -8.53 -10.73 -4.75
C SER A 36 -9.00 -9.28 -4.94
N ARG A 37 -10.30 -9.01 -4.76
CA ARG A 37 -10.88 -7.65 -4.86
C ARG A 37 -10.43 -6.76 -3.70
N TYR A 38 -10.02 -7.34 -2.59
CA TYR A 38 -9.55 -6.64 -1.39
C TYR A 38 -8.02 -6.61 -1.28
N GLY A 39 -7.32 -6.97 -2.36
CA GLY A 39 -5.86 -7.01 -2.39
C GLY A 39 -5.24 -8.34 -1.94
N GLY A 40 -6.05 -9.41 -1.84
CA GLY A 40 -5.56 -10.77 -1.56
C GLY A 40 -4.76 -11.40 -2.71
N SER A 41 -4.60 -10.67 -3.82
CA SER A 41 -3.74 -11.01 -4.95
C SER A 41 -3.21 -9.73 -5.59
N GLY A 42 -2.19 -9.85 -6.45
CA GLY A 42 -1.66 -8.70 -7.19
C GLY A 42 -0.70 -7.81 -6.39
N ALA A 43 -0.18 -8.31 -5.26
CA ALA A 43 0.92 -7.66 -4.57
C ALA A 43 2.12 -7.48 -5.52
N PRO A 44 2.86 -6.37 -5.42
CA PRO A 44 3.97 -6.08 -6.32
C PRO A 44 5.08 -7.12 -6.17
N ALA A 45 5.65 -7.52 -7.32
CA ALA A 45 6.80 -8.41 -7.35
C ALA A 45 8.10 -7.66 -6.95
N GLY A 46 9.09 -8.44 -6.51
CA GLY A 46 10.40 -7.93 -6.13
C GLY A 46 10.57 -7.70 -4.63
N SER A 47 11.63 -6.99 -4.28
CA SER A 47 12.08 -6.73 -2.91
C SER A 47 12.36 -5.25 -2.66
N GLY A 48 12.83 -4.94 -1.44
CA GLY A 48 13.18 -3.58 -1.01
C GLY A 48 12.00 -2.77 -0.46
N PHE A 49 10.84 -3.40 -0.25
CA PHE A 49 9.75 -2.81 0.51
C PHE A 49 10.09 -2.78 1.99
N THR A 50 9.73 -1.69 2.66
CA THR A 50 10.05 -1.46 4.07
C THR A 50 8.80 -1.29 4.92
N ALA A 51 7.68 -0.91 4.31
CA ALA A 51 6.40 -0.76 4.99
C ALA A 51 5.23 -1.06 4.03
N ILE A 52 4.12 -1.53 4.61
CA ILE A 52 2.83 -1.69 3.94
C ILE A 52 1.79 -0.89 4.73
N TYR A 53 0.82 -0.35 4.03
CA TYR A 53 -0.31 0.42 4.56
C TYR A 53 -1.58 -0.11 3.89
N SER A 54 -2.72 0.00 4.57
CA SER A 54 -3.99 -0.50 4.06
C SER A 54 -5.12 0.52 4.18
N THR A 55 -6.04 0.45 3.24
CA THR A 55 -7.40 0.99 3.33
C THR A 55 -8.38 -0.17 3.58
N GLU A 56 -9.68 0.06 3.46
CA GLU A 56 -10.68 -1.01 3.60
C GLU A 56 -10.49 -2.15 2.59
N GLN A 57 -10.01 -1.85 1.37
CA GLN A 57 -9.97 -2.81 0.25
C GLN A 57 -8.70 -2.75 -0.61
N ALA A 58 -7.70 -1.97 -0.20
CA ALA A 58 -6.45 -1.83 -0.93
C ALA A 58 -5.24 -1.74 -0.01
N PHE A 59 -4.07 -1.96 -0.60
CA PHE A 59 -2.79 -1.81 0.05
C PHE A 59 -1.89 -0.85 -0.73
N ALA A 60 -0.96 -0.21 -0.02
CA ALA A 60 0.15 0.53 -0.57
C ALA A 60 1.44 0.11 0.13
N ALA A 61 2.52 -0.08 -0.61
CA ALA A 61 3.83 -0.44 -0.09
C ALA A 61 4.86 0.64 -0.45
N LEU A 62 5.72 0.95 0.51
CA LEU A 62 6.81 1.92 0.40
C LEU A 62 8.14 1.18 0.31
N LYS A 63 9.02 1.61 -0.60
CA LYS A 63 10.40 1.13 -0.69
C LYS A 63 11.39 2.06 0.01
N GLU A 64 12.60 1.56 0.26
CA GLU A 64 13.71 2.35 0.84
C GLU A 64 14.09 3.57 -0.02
N ASP A 65 13.98 3.47 -1.35
CA ASP A 65 14.19 4.62 -2.25
C ASP A 65 13.03 5.63 -2.20
N GLY A 66 11.98 5.33 -1.45
CA GLY A 66 10.78 6.14 -1.32
C GLY A 66 9.82 6.01 -2.49
N SER A 67 9.95 5.01 -3.36
CA SER A 67 8.93 4.69 -4.37
C SER A 67 7.75 3.91 -3.77
N ILE A 68 6.56 4.08 -4.38
CA ILE A 68 5.30 3.53 -3.87
C ILE A 68 4.68 2.58 -4.89
N SER A 69 4.16 1.45 -4.42
CA SER A 69 3.33 0.53 -5.21
C SER A 69 1.99 0.31 -4.52
N ALA A 70 0.89 0.30 -5.26
CA ALA A 70 -0.45 0.06 -4.71
C ALA A 70 -1.14 -1.09 -5.46
N TRP A 71 -2.01 -1.82 -4.75
CA TRP A 71 -2.81 -2.92 -5.31
C TRP A 71 -4.11 -3.13 -4.51
N GLY A 72 -5.05 -3.89 -5.09
CA GLY A 72 -6.40 -4.08 -4.55
C GLY A 72 -7.44 -3.27 -5.31
N ASP A 73 -8.54 -2.89 -4.64
CA ASP A 73 -9.63 -2.16 -5.29
C ASP A 73 -9.18 -0.75 -5.73
N SER A 74 -9.35 -0.44 -7.02
CA SER A 74 -8.90 0.83 -7.60
C SER A 74 -9.63 2.04 -7.02
N SER A 75 -10.90 1.90 -6.66
CA SER A 75 -11.72 2.96 -6.04
C SER A 75 -11.35 3.24 -4.59
N ARG A 76 -10.62 2.32 -3.95
CA ARG A 76 -10.11 2.45 -2.57
C ARG A 76 -8.61 2.70 -2.48
N GLY A 77 -7.98 3.12 -3.57
CA GLY A 77 -6.56 3.46 -3.61
C GLY A 77 -5.63 2.31 -4.00
N GLY A 78 -6.17 1.20 -4.51
CA GLY A 78 -5.39 0.11 -5.11
C GLY A 78 -4.77 0.46 -6.47
N SER A 79 -4.97 1.70 -6.94
CA SER A 79 -4.36 2.25 -8.14
C SER A 79 -4.17 3.77 -7.99
N GLY A 80 -3.35 4.38 -8.85
CA GLY A 80 -3.15 5.84 -8.86
C GLY A 80 -2.19 6.37 -7.80
N ALA A 81 -1.38 5.50 -7.19
CA ALA A 81 -0.29 5.92 -6.33
C ALA A 81 0.68 6.86 -7.10
N PRO A 82 1.26 7.88 -6.44
CA PRO A 82 2.14 8.82 -7.09
C PRO A 82 3.38 8.12 -7.65
N THR A 83 3.85 8.59 -8.80
CA THR A 83 5.07 8.09 -9.42
C THR A 83 6.30 8.82 -8.87
N GLY A 84 7.47 8.18 -8.99
CA GLY A 84 8.74 8.72 -8.51
C GLY A 84 9.16 8.15 -7.15
N SER A 85 10.12 8.82 -6.53
CA SER A 85 10.83 8.39 -5.33
C SER A 85 10.90 9.52 -4.28
N GLY A 86 11.50 9.24 -3.12
CA GLY A 86 11.70 10.21 -2.05
C GLY A 86 10.50 10.45 -1.13
N PHE A 87 9.44 9.62 -1.22
CA PHE A 87 8.41 9.57 -0.19
C PHE A 87 8.97 8.90 1.06
N THR A 88 8.68 9.47 2.22
CA THR A 88 9.21 9.02 3.51
C THR A 88 8.15 8.40 4.40
N ALA A 89 6.87 8.67 4.14
CA ALA A 89 5.76 8.12 4.90
C ALA A 89 4.49 8.03 4.04
N ILE A 90 3.64 7.06 4.36
CA ILE A 90 2.28 6.94 3.84
C ILE A 90 1.32 6.94 5.02
N TYR A 91 0.16 7.57 4.84
CA TYR A 91 -0.95 7.56 5.77
C TYR A 91 -2.20 7.12 5.00
N SER A 92 -3.15 6.49 5.69
CA SER A 92 -4.37 6.00 5.08
C SER A 92 -5.61 6.42 5.86
N THR A 93 -6.71 6.50 5.12
CA THR A 93 -8.08 6.55 5.63
C THR A 93 -8.78 5.24 5.25
N ASN A 94 -10.10 5.14 5.45
CA ASN A 94 -10.84 3.98 4.98
C ASN A 94 -10.78 3.79 3.45
N THR A 95 -10.57 4.86 2.67
CA THR A 95 -10.77 4.80 1.21
C THR A 95 -9.69 5.49 0.38
N ALA A 96 -8.69 6.09 1.03
CA ALA A 96 -7.67 6.89 0.38
C ALA A 96 -6.34 6.85 1.14
N PHE A 97 -5.26 7.20 0.46
CA PHE A 97 -3.92 7.34 0.99
C PHE A 97 -3.37 8.75 0.77
N ALA A 98 -2.41 9.15 1.59
CA ALA A 98 -1.57 10.32 1.41
C ALA A 98 -0.10 9.94 1.64
N ALA A 99 0.80 10.38 0.77
CA ALA A 99 2.24 10.18 0.89
C ALA A 99 2.95 11.51 1.09
N LEU A 100 3.90 11.55 2.02
CA LEU A 100 4.70 12.71 2.40
C LEU A 100 6.13 12.54 1.88
N LYS A 101 6.69 13.59 1.27
CA LYS A 101 8.12 13.68 0.95
C LYS A 101 8.88 14.45 2.02
N ALA A 102 10.21 14.27 2.04
CA ALA A 102 11.11 14.98 2.96
C ALA A 102 11.08 16.51 2.80
N ASP A 103 10.73 17.01 1.61
CA ASP A 103 10.56 18.44 1.32
C ASP A 103 9.23 19.02 1.83
N GLY A 104 8.38 18.19 2.45
CA GLY A 104 7.07 18.57 2.97
C GLY A 104 5.93 18.50 1.97
N SER A 105 6.20 18.17 0.70
CA SER A 105 5.15 17.98 -0.30
C SER A 105 4.34 16.70 -0.02
N ILE A 106 3.03 16.74 -0.31
CA ILE A 106 2.11 15.64 -0.07
C ILE A 106 1.35 15.32 -1.35
N SER A 107 1.21 14.02 -1.64
CA SER A 107 0.40 13.49 -2.75
C SER A 107 -0.66 12.54 -2.22
N GLY A 108 -1.90 12.65 -2.70
CA GLY A 108 -3.01 11.77 -2.28
C GLY A 108 -3.61 11.00 -3.44
N TRP A 109 -4.14 9.81 -3.14
CA TRP A 109 -4.81 8.96 -4.11
C TRP A 109 -5.86 8.04 -3.45
N GLY A 110 -6.72 7.43 -4.27
CA GLY A 110 -7.92 6.70 -3.82
C GLY A 110 -9.20 7.47 -4.10
N ASP A 111 -10.27 7.13 -3.37
CA ASP A 111 -11.65 7.58 -3.65
C ASP A 111 -11.73 9.08 -3.95
N SER A 112 -12.16 9.41 -5.18
CA SER A 112 -12.23 10.77 -5.72
C SER A 112 -13.14 11.70 -4.92
N SER A 113 -14.09 11.15 -4.16
CA SER A 113 -14.91 11.94 -3.23
C SER A 113 -14.12 12.50 -2.04
N ASN A 114 -13.00 11.84 -1.67
CA ASN A 114 -12.12 12.21 -0.57
C ASN A 114 -10.73 12.73 -1.02
N THR A 115 -10.33 12.49 -2.28
CA THR A 115 -9.02 12.93 -2.82
C THR A 115 -9.09 14.25 -3.59
N ALA A 116 -10.28 14.75 -3.92
CA ALA A 116 -10.52 16.01 -4.65
C ALA A 116 -10.02 17.30 -3.96
N ARG A 117 -9.24 17.21 -2.87
CA ARG A 117 -8.73 18.37 -2.13
C ARG A 117 -7.23 18.36 -1.83
N ILE A 118 -6.43 17.44 -2.37
CA ILE A 118 -4.97 17.62 -2.34
C ILE A 118 -4.54 18.51 -3.52
N LEU A 119 -5.16 19.70 -3.61
CA LEU A 119 -4.59 20.85 -4.30
C LEU A 119 -3.79 21.60 -3.25
N PHE A 120 -2.49 21.38 -3.17
CA PHE A 120 -1.65 22.41 -2.56
C PHE A 120 -1.60 23.58 -3.54
N SER A 121 -2.22 24.67 -3.11
CA SER A 121 -1.98 26.01 -3.61
C SER A 121 -0.47 26.24 -3.72
N GLU A 122 0.06 26.35 -4.93
CA GLU A 122 1.34 27.04 -5.12
C GLU A 122 1.13 28.52 -4.75
N ARG A 123 1.90 28.98 -3.76
CA ARG A 123 2.60 30.24 -3.90
C ARG A 123 3.96 29.94 -4.50
#